data_AF-A0A7V6SK60-F1
#
_entry.id   AF-A0A7V6SK60-F1
#
_cell.length_a   1.000
_cell.length_b   1.000
_cell.length_c   1.000
_cell.angle_alpha   90.00
_cell.angle_beta   90.00
_cell.angle_gamma   90.00
#
_symmetry.space_group_name_H-M   'P 1'
#
loop_
_entity.id
_entity.type
_entity.pdbx_description
1 polymer ?
#
loop_
_entity_poly.entity_id
_entity_poly.type
_entity_poly.pdbx_seq_one_letter_code
_entity_poly.pdbx_strand_id
1 'polypeptide(L)'
;MEREMAVRVLTVLAEGQWGLFTTAQAQQAGMLRAEIVRAVGALGGSRVRHGVYSLPGSPVGALQDVRAQWLAMDASRTVAERHGDPEPIVVSHETAAEVWQIGDFDPDHLYFTSPRRLRSGQPNVVVRKAPLPGRTVQEVDGLPVTSPRRTLEDIAESGRWDEDHLRRAIVQAHSAGVLSRRDVESSKVLRRLAPELGVPDSDRSVQAKLRNAARAAGEDATGSYSRFHRMLFVGRLMVKSEGWVLKGGMNLVARSISSRLTRDIDVFREGSTSAFASARDLARTMNGEVIGNYIYEVSGPSEGAAEGEPTASLTVGVRVGGQTATTFGIDVSASVVMAEEPLRATVDRGDRAHILGYPSSLTLNFYPLENQVADKIAAMYEKRSGRSSTRYRDLYDVALIAETGEVDVDRLAQALAAQVELRSGLELPTAIIEPDTGWGETFDRVLERTVGAEPPNTSFEVALASAQRAFGSALAKARALAEKS
;
A
#
# COMPACT_ATOMS: atom_id res chain seq x y z
N MET A 1 0.23 -57.41 -22.06
CA MET A 1 1.61 -56.91 -22.07
C MET A 1 2.37 -57.49 -20.89
N GLU A 2 3.65 -57.86 -21.07
CA GLU A 2 4.50 -58.31 -19.95
C GLU A 2 4.74 -57.18 -18.94
N ARG A 3 4.87 -57.53 -17.65
CA ARG A 3 4.95 -56.58 -16.54
C ARG A 3 6.12 -55.60 -16.69
N GLU A 4 7.28 -56.07 -17.10
CA GLU A 4 8.47 -55.22 -17.31
C GLU A 4 8.27 -54.23 -18.45
N MET A 5 7.66 -54.67 -19.56
CA MET A 5 7.36 -53.79 -20.69
C MET A 5 6.34 -52.72 -20.30
N ALA A 6 5.29 -53.09 -19.56
CA ALA A 6 4.29 -52.14 -19.06
C ALA A 6 4.92 -51.08 -18.14
N VAL A 7 5.84 -51.48 -17.25
CA VAL A 7 6.58 -50.54 -16.40
C VAL A 7 7.44 -49.60 -17.25
N ARG A 8 8.22 -50.12 -18.20
CA ARG A 8 9.06 -49.29 -19.09
C ARG A 8 8.25 -48.27 -19.87
N VAL A 9 7.10 -48.67 -20.43
CA VAL A 9 6.20 -47.76 -21.17
C VAL A 9 5.75 -46.61 -20.28
N LEU A 10 5.28 -46.90 -19.05
CA LEU A 10 4.82 -45.84 -18.14
C LEU A 10 5.95 -44.93 -17.69
N THR A 11 7.13 -45.46 -17.39
CA THR A 11 8.30 -44.66 -17.01
C THR A 11 8.70 -43.70 -18.12
N VAL A 12 8.79 -44.17 -19.37
CA VAL A 12 9.12 -43.31 -20.53
C VAL A 12 8.08 -42.22 -20.76
N LEU A 13 6.79 -42.56 -20.65
CA LEU A 13 5.72 -41.55 -20.77
C LEU A 13 5.82 -40.48 -19.66
N ALA A 14 6.19 -40.88 -18.46
CA ALA A 14 6.26 -40.02 -17.30
C ALA A 14 7.50 -39.09 -17.31
N GLU A 15 8.66 -39.58 -17.76
CA GLU A 15 9.93 -38.84 -17.80
C GLU A 15 9.82 -37.50 -18.54
N GLY A 16 9.11 -37.47 -19.67
CA GLY A 16 8.91 -36.25 -20.46
C GLY A 16 7.79 -35.32 -19.98
N GLN A 17 7.13 -35.64 -18.86
CA GLN A 17 5.87 -35.01 -18.44
C GLN A 17 5.78 -34.85 -16.91
N TRP A 18 6.88 -34.47 -16.26
CA TRP A 18 6.95 -34.24 -14.80
C TRP A 18 6.62 -35.47 -13.95
N GLY A 19 6.89 -36.66 -14.45
CA GLY A 19 6.49 -37.90 -13.79
C GLY A 19 4.99 -38.23 -13.92
N LEU A 20 4.26 -37.53 -14.80
CA LEU A 20 2.83 -37.72 -15.04
C LEU A 20 2.56 -38.40 -16.38
N PHE A 21 1.46 -39.14 -16.47
CA PHE A 21 0.97 -39.65 -17.75
C PHE A 21 -0.55 -39.82 -17.71
N THR A 22 -1.18 -39.87 -18.89
CA THR A 22 -2.63 -40.10 -18.98
C THR A 22 -2.95 -41.55 -19.31
N THR A 23 -4.19 -41.94 -18.99
CA THR A 23 -4.73 -43.24 -19.39
C THR A 23 -4.78 -43.36 -20.92
N ALA A 24 -5.10 -42.27 -21.63
CA ALA A 24 -5.20 -42.28 -23.08
C ALA A 24 -3.83 -42.50 -23.76
N GLN A 25 -2.77 -41.86 -23.27
CA GLN A 25 -1.40 -42.08 -23.74
C GLN A 25 -0.97 -43.54 -23.54
N ALA A 26 -1.20 -44.09 -22.34
CA ALA A 26 -0.86 -45.49 -22.06
C ALA A 26 -1.68 -46.48 -22.91
N GLN A 27 -2.96 -46.19 -23.18
CA GLN A 27 -3.80 -47.00 -24.07
C GLN A 27 -3.32 -46.94 -25.53
N GLN A 28 -2.87 -45.78 -26.01
CA GLN A 28 -2.26 -45.65 -27.35
C GLN A 28 -0.94 -46.43 -27.46
N ALA A 29 -0.21 -46.59 -26.36
CA ALA A 29 0.93 -47.50 -26.26
C ALA A 29 0.55 -48.99 -26.12
N GLY A 30 -0.74 -49.34 -26.27
CA GLY A 30 -1.23 -50.71 -26.28
C GLY A 30 -1.56 -51.30 -24.91
N MET A 31 -1.60 -50.51 -23.84
CA MET A 31 -1.92 -51.00 -22.50
C MET A 31 -3.43 -51.07 -22.24
N LEU A 32 -3.88 -52.13 -21.59
CA LEU A 32 -5.24 -52.23 -21.05
C LEU A 32 -5.34 -51.48 -19.71
N ARG A 33 -6.53 -50.97 -19.36
CA ARG A 33 -6.74 -50.24 -18.08
C ARG A 33 -6.29 -51.02 -16.85
N ALA A 34 -6.54 -52.33 -16.82
CA ALA A 34 -6.11 -53.19 -15.71
C ALA A 34 -4.57 -53.30 -15.63
N GLU A 35 -3.86 -53.25 -16.76
CA GLU A 35 -2.40 -53.26 -16.80
C GLU A 35 -1.83 -51.94 -16.28
N ILE A 36 -2.46 -50.82 -16.63
CA ILE A 36 -2.10 -49.48 -16.14
C ILE A 36 -2.20 -49.45 -14.61
N VAL A 37 -3.34 -49.83 -14.03
CA VAL A 37 -3.55 -49.81 -12.58
C VAL A 37 -2.54 -50.70 -11.85
N ARG A 38 -2.28 -51.91 -12.37
CA ARG A 38 -1.28 -52.83 -11.79
C ARG A 38 0.14 -52.27 -11.87
N ALA A 39 0.53 -51.70 -13.01
CA ALA A 39 1.87 -51.15 -13.20
C ALA A 39 2.10 -49.90 -12.34
N VAL A 40 1.11 -49.01 -12.22
CA VAL A 40 1.14 -47.86 -11.29
C VAL A 40 1.33 -48.34 -9.85
N GLY A 41 0.53 -49.31 -9.40
CA GLY A 41 0.65 -49.85 -8.05
C GLY A 41 2.01 -50.52 -7.80
N ALA A 42 2.54 -51.25 -8.77
CA ALA A 42 3.87 -51.88 -8.68
C ALA A 42 5.01 -50.85 -8.61
N LEU A 43 4.82 -49.69 -9.25
CA LEU A 43 5.76 -48.58 -9.21
C LEU A 43 5.61 -47.69 -7.98
N GLY A 44 4.59 -47.88 -7.14
CA GLY A 44 4.29 -46.97 -6.03
C GLY A 44 3.70 -45.62 -6.48
N GLY A 45 3.16 -45.56 -7.69
CA GLY A 45 2.51 -44.36 -8.22
C GLY A 45 1.09 -44.17 -7.68
N SER A 46 0.51 -43.01 -7.94
CA SER A 46 -0.82 -42.64 -7.49
C SER A 46 -1.64 -41.99 -8.61
N ARG A 47 -2.95 -41.93 -8.42
CA ARG A 47 -3.85 -41.19 -9.31
C ARG A 47 -3.97 -39.76 -8.80
N VAL A 48 -3.55 -38.78 -9.60
CA VAL A 48 -3.67 -37.36 -9.24
C VAL A 48 -5.08 -36.87 -9.56
N ARG A 49 -5.60 -37.21 -10.75
CA ARG A 49 -6.91 -36.75 -11.24
C ARG A 49 -7.61 -37.83 -12.06
N HIS A 50 -8.84 -37.57 -12.50
CA HIS A 50 -9.52 -38.52 -13.38
C HIS A 50 -8.71 -38.76 -14.67
N GLY A 51 -8.13 -39.96 -14.80
CA GLY A 51 -7.42 -40.38 -16.00
C GLY A 51 -5.96 -39.95 -16.08
N VAL A 52 -5.42 -39.30 -15.03
CA VAL A 52 -4.01 -38.87 -14.95
C VAL A 52 -3.36 -39.47 -13.70
N TYR A 53 -2.19 -40.06 -13.90
CA TYR A 53 -1.40 -40.74 -12.86
C TYR A 53 -0.04 -40.08 -12.69
N SER A 54 0.54 -40.25 -11.52
CA SER A 54 1.89 -39.82 -11.14
C SER A 54 2.71 -41.03 -10.72
N LEU A 55 3.97 -41.07 -11.14
CA LEU A 55 4.98 -42.03 -10.66
C LEU A 55 5.86 -41.40 -9.57
N PRO A 56 6.52 -42.20 -8.70
CA PRO A 56 7.45 -41.65 -7.71
C PRO A 56 8.55 -40.81 -8.35
N GLY A 57 8.96 -39.76 -7.64
CA GLY A 57 9.90 -38.76 -8.15
C GLY A 57 9.23 -37.62 -8.94
N SER A 58 7.93 -37.72 -9.24
CA SER A 58 7.15 -36.60 -9.76
C SER A 58 7.15 -35.42 -8.76
N PRO A 59 7.40 -34.17 -9.21
CA PRO A 59 7.30 -33.00 -8.34
C PRO A 59 5.91 -32.90 -7.71
N VAL A 60 5.87 -32.88 -6.38
CA VAL A 60 4.65 -32.71 -5.58
C VAL A 60 4.44 -31.24 -5.23
N GLY A 61 3.18 -30.83 -5.06
CA GLY A 61 2.80 -29.45 -4.72
C GLY A 61 1.69 -28.92 -5.62
N ALA A 62 1.35 -27.64 -5.47
CA ALA A 62 0.20 -27.05 -6.15
C ALA A 62 0.28 -27.13 -7.69
N LEU A 63 1.49 -27.01 -8.25
CA LEU A 63 1.71 -27.16 -9.69
C LEU A 63 1.42 -28.57 -10.23
N GLN A 64 1.38 -29.61 -9.39
CA GLN A 64 1.06 -30.97 -9.83
C GLN A 64 -0.39 -31.05 -10.34
N ASP A 65 -1.33 -30.41 -9.66
CA ASP A 65 -2.73 -30.40 -10.09
C ASP A 65 -2.91 -29.61 -11.40
N VAL A 66 -2.21 -28.47 -11.53
CA VAL A 66 -2.18 -27.66 -12.75
C VAL A 66 -1.66 -28.47 -13.94
N ARG A 67 -0.50 -29.13 -13.80
CA ARG A 67 0.11 -29.98 -14.83
C ARG A 67 -0.79 -31.15 -15.21
N ALA A 68 -1.37 -31.82 -14.20
CA ALA A 68 -2.28 -32.94 -14.43
C ALA A 68 -3.57 -32.49 -15.14
N GLN A 69 -4.13 -31.34 -14.78
CA GLN A 69 -5.29 -30.78 -15.47
C GLN A 69 -4.93 -30.38 -16.91
N TRP A 70 -3.80 -29.72 -17.13
CA TRP A 70 -3.35 -29.36 -18.48
C TRP A 70 -3.16 -30.58 -19.39
N LEU A 71 -2.58 -31.66 -18.86
CA LEU A 71 -2.50 -32.95 -19.57
C LEU A 71 -3.89 -33.49 -19.90
N ALA A 72 -4.82 -33.48 -18.94
CA ALA A 72 -6.17 -33.98 -19.13
C ALA A 72 -6.97 -33.23 -20.21
N MET A 73 -6.66 -31.96 -20.48
CA MET A 73 -7.34 -31.16 -21.51
C MET A 73 -7.07 -31.63 -22.95
N ASP A 74 -6.03 -32.43 -23.16
CA ASP A 74 -5.76 -33.11 -24.43
C ASP A 74 -5.07 -34.46 -24.18
N ALA A 75 -5.79 -35.32 -23.46
CA ALA A 75 -5.20 -36.50 -22.83
C ALA A 75 -4.44 -37.44 -23.79
N SER A 76 -4.68 -37.41 -25.10
CA SER A 76 -3.95 -38.24 -26.07
C SER A 76 -2.54 -37.75 -26.40
N ARG A 77 -2.28 -36.45 -26.40
CA ARG A 77 -0.97 -35.90 -26.81
C ARG A 77 -0.06 -35.67 -25.61
N THR A 78 1.21 -36.02 -25.75
CA THR A 78 2.29 -35.75 -24.78
C THR A 78 2.69 -34.27 -24.76
N VAL A 79 3.44 -33.84 -23.74
CA VAL A 79 4.02 -32.48 -23.69
C VAL A 79 4.83 -32.18 -24.96
N ALA A 80 5.69 -33.11 -25.37
CA ALA A 80 6.55 -32.96 -26.56
C ALA A 80 5.75 -32.78 -27.85
N GLU A 81 4.66 -33.53 -28.04
CA GLU A 81 3.78 -33.42 -29.23
C GLU A 81 2.96 -32.12 -29.28
N ARG A 82 2.84 -31.42 -28.14
CA ARG A 82 2.14 -30.14 -28.05
C ARG A 82 3.07 -28.94 -28.19
N HIS A 83 4.38 -29.15 -28.22
CA HIS A 83 5.34 -28.07 -28.40
C HIS A 83 5.14 -27.41 -29.78
N GLY A 84 4.97 -26.09 -29.80
CA GLY A 84 4.71 -25.33 -31.03
C GLY A 84 3.30 -25.49 -31.62
N ASP A 85 2.33 -26.01 -30.85
CA ASP A 85 0.93 -26.09 -31.28
C ASP A 85 0.40 -24.70 -31.70
N PRO A 86 -0.20 -24.54 -32.89
CA PRO A 86 -0.76 -23.26 -33.35
C PRO A 86 -1.99 -22.82 -32.54
N GLU A 87 -2.67 -23.73 -31.84
CA GLU A 87 -3.80 -23.43 -30.97
C GLU A 87 -3.57 -23.95 -29.53
N PRO A 88 -2.56 -23.43 -28.82
CA PRO A 88 -2.13 -23.99 -27.56
C PRO A 88 -3.17 -23.72 -26.46
N ILE A 89 -3.27 -24.67 -25.54
CA ILE A 89 -3.97 -24.47 -24.26
C ILE A 89 -2.92 -23.95 -23.28
N VAL A 90 -3.16 -22.79 -22.69
CA VAL A 90 -2.16 -22.05 -21.91
C VAL A 90 -2.70 -21.80 -20.51
N VAL A 91 -1.89 -22.02 -19.47
CA VAL A 91 -2.24 -21.66 -18.08
C VAL A 91 -2.32 -20.14 -17.98
N SER A 92 -3.38 -19.61 -17.38
CA SER A 92 -3.63 -18.16 -17.36
C SER A 92 -4.23 -17.66 -16.05
N HIS A 93 -4.42 -16.35 -15.94
CA HIS A 93 -5.01 -15.66 -14.79
C HIS A 93 -4.34 -16.07 -13.45
N GLU A 94 -5.11 -16.30 -12.38
CA GLU A 94 -4.59 -16.62 -11.05
C GLU A 94 -3.71 -17.87 -11.04
N THR A 95 -4.07 -18.90 -11.82
CA THR A 95 -3.24 -20.11 -11.94
C THR A 95 -1.89 -19.82 -12.59
N ALA A 96 -1.82 -18.89 -13.55
CA ALA A 96 -0.55 -18.44 -14.10
C ALA A 96 0.24 -17.58 -13.10
N ALA A 97 -0.45 -16.76 -12.31
CA ALA A 97 0.20 -15.94 -11.28
C ALA A 97 0.85 -16.81 -10.20
N GLU A 98 0.21 -17.91 -9.81
CA GLU A 98 0.78 -18.93 -8.93
C GLU A 98 2.04 -19.58 -9.54
N VAL A 99 2.00 -19.93 -10.83
CA VAL A 99 3.18 -20.48 -11.54
C VAL A 99 4.34 -19.47 -11.57
N TRP A 100 4.04 -18.19 -11.76
CA TRP A 100 5.03 -17.11 -11.72
C TRP A 100 5.45 -16.71 -10.31
N GLN A 101 4.77 -17.21 -9.27
CA GLN A 101 4.92 -16.80 -7.87
C GLN A 101 4.75 -15.28 -7.68
N ILE A 102 3.73 -14.71 -8.32
CA ILE A 102 3.41 -13.27 -8.25
C ILE A 102 2.00 -13.06 -7.68
N GLY A 103 1.88 -12.08 -6.79
CA GLY A 103 0.64 -11.81 -6.07
C GLY A 103 0.29 -12.91 -5.07
N ASP A 104 -0.72 -12.63 -4.27
CA ASP A 104 -1.31 -13.57 -3.33
C ASP A 104 -2.77 -13.80 -3.73
N PHE A 105 -2.92 -14.38 -4.92
CA PHE A 105 -4.23 -14.69 -5.48
C PHE A 105 -4.63 -16.07 -4.97
N ASP A 106 -5.82 -16.18 -4.39
CA ASP A 106 -6.42 -17.47 -3.99
C ASP A 106 -7.34 -17.94 -5.13
N PRO A 107 -6.90 -18.86 -6.01
CA PRO A 107 -7.71 -19.31 -7.12
C PRO A 107 -8.77 -20.34 -6.70
N ASP A 108 -10.04 -19.94 -6.72
CA ASP A 108 -11.16 -20.89 -6.60
C ASP A 108 -11.21 -21.93 -7.76
N HIS A 109 -10.52 -21.64 -8.87
CA HIS A 109 -10.55 -22.44 -10.10
C HIS A 109 -9.18 -22.51 -10.77
N LEU A 110 -8.95 -23.57 -11.54
CA LEU A 110 -7.85 -23.62 -12.50
C LEU A 110 -8.24 -22.88 -13.78
N TYR A 111 -7.46 -21.86 -14.13
CA TYR A 111 -7.68 -21.01 -15.29
C TYR A 111 -6.76 -21.37 -16.45
N PHE A 112 -7.37 -21.53 -17.61
CA PHE A 112 -6.69 -21.74 -18.88
C PHE A 112 -7.24 -20.80 -19.95
N THR A 113 -6.42 -20.47 -20.92
CA THR A 113 -6.81 -19.74 -22.13
C THR A 113 -6.52 -20.60 -23.36
N SER A 114 -7.41 -20.58 -24.34
CA SER A 114 -7.27 -21.29 -25.61
C SER A 114 -7.81 -20.43 -26.77
N PRO A 115 -7.21 -20.45 -27.97
CA PRO A 115 -7.74 -19.72 -29.14
C PRO A 115 -9.06 -20.33 -29.64
N ARG A 116 -9.19 -21.65 -29.50
CA ARG A 116 -10.41 -22.41 -29.80
C ARG A 116 -11.32 -22.57 -28.58
N ARG A 117 -12.61 -22.78 -28.85
CA ARG A 117 -13.59 -23.02 -27.77
C ARG A 117 -13.42 -24.42 -27.21
N LEU A 118 -13.13 -24.50 -25.91
CA LEU A 118 -13.10 -25.73 -25.14
C LEU A 118 -14.13 -25.66 -24.02
N ARG A 119 -14.68 -26.82 -23.65
CA ARG A 119 -15.53 -26.98 -22.47
C ARG A 119 -14.89 -28.02 -21.58
N SER A 120 -14.63 -27.67 -20.32
CA SER A 120 -14.28 -28.65 -19.30
C SER A 120 -15.57 -29.21 -18.70
N GLY A 121 -15.61 -30.53 -18.49
CA GLY A 121 -16.66 -31.16 -17.70
C GLY A 121 -16.41 -31.05 -16.19
N GLN A 122 -15.29 -30.45 -15.78
CA GLN A 122 -14.91 -30.30 -14.38
C GLN A 122 -15.33 -28.93 -13.85
N PRO A 123 -16.02 -28.87 -12.70
CA PRO A 123 -16.58 -27.63 -12.18
C PRO A 123 -15.51 -26.61 -11.79
N ASN A 124 -14.33 -27.06 -11.34
CA ASN A 124 -13.24 -26.19 -10.90
C ASN A 124 -12.27 -25.77 -12.01
N VAL A 125 -12.66 -25.91 -13.29
CA VAL A 125 -11.79 -25.59 -14.43
C VAL A 125 -12.47 -24.59 -15.35
N VAL A 126 -11.86 -23.43 -15.52
CA VAL A 126 -12.34 -22.37 -16.40
C VAL A 126 -11.42 -22.25 -17.61
N VAL A 127 -11.98 -22.43 -18.80
CA VAL A 127 -11.25 -22.23 -20.06
C VAL A 127 -11.79 -21.02 -20.80
N ARG A 128 -11.01 -19.95 -20.87
CA ARG A 128 -11.34 -18.72 -21.58
C ARG A 128 -10.97 -18.86 -23.06
N LYS A 129 -11.86 -18.42 -23.94
CA LYS A 129 -11.56 -18.30 -25.37
C LYS A 129 -10.96 -16.92 -25.64
N ALA A 130 -9.69 -16.85 -25.98
CA ALA A 130 -9.02 -15.60 -26.35
C ALA A 130 -7.83 -15.86 -27.29
N PRO A 131 -7.45 -14.89 -28.14
CA PRO A 131 -6.25 -15.02 -28.97
C PRO A 131 -4.99 -15.05 -28.10
N LEU A 132 -4.02 -15.88 -28.49
CA LEU A 132 -2.73 -16.03 -27.80
C LEU A 132 -1.57 -15.79 -28.79
N PRO A 133 -1.22 -14.52 -29.09
CA PRO A 133 -0.05 -14.21 -29.89
C PRO A 133 1.21 -14.77 -29.23
N GLY A 134 2.20 -15.27 -30.00
CA GLY A 134 3.38 -15.94 -29.44
C GLY A 134 4.13 -15.15 -28.35
N ARG A 135 4.12 -13.82 -28.40
CA ARG A 135 4.72 -12.95 -27.36
C ARG A 135 4.00 -12.93 -26.01
N THR A 136 2.80 -13.51 -25.91
CA THR A 136 2.01 -13.57 -24.67
C THR A 136 2.02 -14.94 -24.03
N VAL A 137 2.78 -15.89 -24.58
CA VAL A 137 2.95 -17.24 -24.03
C VAL A 137 4.43 -17.44 -23.75
N GLN A 138 4.74 -17.95 -22.57
CA GLN A 138 6.08 -18.34 -22.16
C GLN A 138 6.03 -19.75 -21.57
N GLU A 139 7.13 -20.47 -21.66
CA GLU A 139 7.25 -21.78 -21.05
C GLU A 139 7.87 -21.64 -19.65
N VAL A 140 7.24 -22.22 -18.64
CA VAL A 140 7.76 -22.30 -17.28
C VAL A 140 7.78 -23.77 -16.89
N ASP A 141 8.99 -24.32 -16.72
CA ASP A 141 9.21 -25.74 -16.47
C ASP A 141 8.43 -26.65 -17.43
N GLY A 142 8.43 -26.39 -18.75
CA GLY A 142 7.70 -27.18 -19.75
C GLY A 142 6.19 -26.90 -19.87
N LEU A 143 5.63 -26.04 -19.02
CA LEU A 143 4.21 -25.70 -19.03
C LEU A 143 4.01 -24.39 -19.82
N PRO A 144 3.09 -24.32 -20.78
CA PRO A 144 2.78 -23.06 -21.45
C PRO A 144 1.94 -22.18 -20.52
N VAL A 145 2.45 -21.00 -20.20
CA VAL A 145 1.84 -20.03 -19.29
C VAL A 145 1.70 -18.68 -20.00
N THR A 146 0.65 -17.91 -19.69
CA THR A 146 0.60 -16.51 -20.15
C THR A 146 1.80 -15.74 -19.60
N SER A 147 2.38 -14.85 -20.41
CA SER A 147 3.49 -14.00 -19.94
C SER A 147 3.06 -13.17 -18.73
N PRO A 148 3.98 -12.77 -17.83
CA PRO A 148 3.61 -12.06 -16.59
C PRO A 148 2.74 -10.82 -16.83
N ARG A 149 3.06 -10.05 -17.88
CA ARG A 149 2.24 -8.91 -18.33
C ARG A 149 0.82 -9.32 -18.69
N ARG A 150 0.68 -10.37 -19.50
CA ARG A 150 -0.63 -10.87 -19.96
C ARG A 150 -1.43 -11.44 -18.79
N THR A 151 -0.78 -12.18 -17.90
CA THR A 151 -1.38 -12.73 -16.67
C THR A 151 -2.00 -11.61 -15.84
N LEU A 152 -1.25 -10.55 -15.53
CA LEU A 152 -1.75 -9.44 -14.73
C LEU A 152 -2.83 -8.62 -15.45
N GLU A 153 -2.74 -8.47 -16.78
CA GLU A 153 -3.82 -7.88 -17.59
C GLU A 153 -5.11 -8.70 -17.50
N ASP A 154 -5.03 -10.03 -17.68
CA ASP A 154 -6.17 -10.94 -17.64
C ASP A 154 -6.82 -10.96 -16.24
N ILE A 155 -6.04 -10.93 -15.16
CA ILE A 155 -6.57 -10.86 -13.78
C ILE A 155 -7.25 -9.50 -13.55
N ALA A 156 -6.64 -8.39 -13.97
CA ALA A 156 -7.23 -7.07 -13.83
C ALA A 156 -8.54 -6.92 -14.62
N GLU A 157 -8.60 -7.42 -15.86
CA GLU A 157 -9.82 -7.42 -16.69
C GLU A 157 -10.94 -8.28 -16.10
N SER A 158 -10.60 -9.25 -15.23
CA SER A 158 -11.59 -10.13 -14.61
C SER A 158 -12.49 -9.43 -13.59
N GLY A 159 -12.04 -8.30 -13.02
CA GLY A 159 -12.75 -7.55 -12.00
C GLY A 159 -12.89 -8.25 -10.64
N ARG A 160 -12.17 -9.35 -10.39
CA ARG A 160 -12.25 -10.12 -9.13
C ARG A 160 -11.44 -9.54 -7.98
N TRP A 161 -10.45 -8.70 -8.28
CA TRP A 161 -9.48 -8.20 -7.31
C TRP A 161 -9.47 -6.66 -7.28
N ASP A 162 -9.29 -6.10 -6.09
CA ASP A 162 -9.14 -4.66 -5.92
C ASP A 162 -7.82 -4.14 -6.53
N GLU A 163 -7.77 -2.84 -6.80
CA GLU A 163 -6.64 -2.22 -7.48
C GLU A 163 -5.36 -2.23 -6.64
N ASP A 164 -5.44 -2.17 -5.30
CA ASP A 164 -4.25 -2.19 -4.46
C ASP A 164 -3.63 -3.58 -4.42
N HIS A 165 -4.45 -4.65 -4.35
CA HIS A 165 -3.97 -6.02 -4.49
C HIS A 165 -3.26 -6.22 -5.84
N LEU A 166 -3.86 -5.78 -6.94
CA LEU A 166 -3.26 -5.85 -8.26
C LEU A 166 -1.96 -5.04 -8.35
N ARG A 167 -1.94 -3.82 -7.80
CA ARG A 167 -0.74 -2.98 -7.75
C ARG A 167 0.40 -3.68 -7.00
N ARG A 168 0.13 -4.26 -5.82
CA ARG A 168 1.13 -5.01 -5.05
C ARG A 168 1.69 -6.18 -5.86
N ALA A 169 0.83 -6.94 -6.55
CA ALA A 169 1.28 -8.04 -7.42
C ALA A 169 2.16 -7.53 -8.58
N ILE A 170 1.82 -6.40 -9.20
CA ILE A 170 2.63 -5.78 -10.27
C ILE A 170 4.01 -5.33 -9.74
N VAL A 171 4.04 -4.65 -8.58
CA VAL A 171 5.28 -4.18 -7.96
C VAL A 171 6.15 -5.35 -7.49
N GLN A 172 5.55 -6.39 -6.94
CA GLN A 172 6.25 -7.63 -6.56
C GLN A 172 6.84 -8.32 -7.79
N ALA A 173 6.04 -8.51 -8.86
CA ALA A 173 6.50 -9.13 -10.09
C ALA A 173 7.68 -8.35 -10.72
N HIS A 174 7.65 -7.03 -10.64
CA HIS A 174 8.76 -6.19 -11.09
C HIS A 174 10.00 -6.35 -10.21
N SER A 175 9.82 -6.34 -8.89
CA SER A 175 10.92 -6.49 -7.93
C SER A 175 11.58 -7.87 -8.01
N ALA A 176 10.81 -8.91 -8.31
CA ALA A 176 11.29 -10.27 -8.55
C ALA A 176 11.97 -10.45 -9.94
N GLY A 177 11.95 -9.43 -10.81
CA GLY A 177 12.53 -9.49 -12.15
C GLY A 177 11.70 -10.25 -13.18
N VAL A 178 10.51 -10.74 -12.80
CA VAL A 178 9.59 -11.49 -13.67
C VAL A 178 8.85 -10.55 -14.63
N LEU A 179 8.55 -9.32 -14.21
CA LEU A 179 7.92 -8.29 -15.03
C LEU A 179 8.89 -7.13 -15.32
N SER A 180 9.21 -6.91 -16.60
CA SER A 180 10.12 -5.81 -16.97
C SER A 180 9.43 -4.45 -16.92
N ARG A 181 10.21 -3.37 -16.77
CA ARG A 181 9.67 -2.00 -16.89
C ARG A 181 9.02 -1.75 -18.26
N ARG A 182 9.61 -2.30 -19.32
CA ARG A 182 9.06 -2.22 -20.69
C ARG A 182 7.68 -2.89 -20.79
N ASP A 183 7.47 -3.99 -20.06
CA ASP A 183 6.17 -4.65 -20.02
C ASP A 183 5.11 -3.75 -19.40
N VAL A 184 5.41 -3.13 -18.25
CA VAL A 184 4.52 -2.15 -17.62
C VAL A 184 4.21 -1.02 -18.60
N GLU A 185 5.24 -0.42 -19.22
CA GLU A 185 5.08 0.70 -20.17
C GLU A 185 4.20 0.36 -21.37
N SER A 186 4.28 -0.87 -21.86
CA SER A 186 3.49 -1.35 -23.00
C SER A 186 2.01 -1.58 -22.67
N SER A 187 1.65 -1.66 -21.39
CA SER A 187 0.29 -1.91 -20.93
C SER A 187 -0.38 -0.66 -20.38
N LYS A 188 -1.55 -0.31 -20.90
CA LYS A 188 -2.37 0.77 -20.32
C LYS A 188 -2.88 0.41 -18.93
N VAL A 189 -3.24 -0.86 -18.72
CA VAL A 189 -3.78 -1.35 -17.45
C VAL A 189 -2.70 -1.32 -16.37
N LEU A 190 -1.52 -1.88 -16.64
CA LEU A 190 -0.46 -1.93 -15.64
C LEU A 190 0.09 -0.54 -15.30
N ARG A 191 0.25 0.36 -16.28
CA ARG A 191 0.61 1.76 -16.00
C ARG A 191 -0.39 2.46 -15.09
N ARG A 192 -1.68 2.17 -15.28
CA ARG A 192 -2.76 2.75 -14.48
C ARG A 192 -2.71 2.26 -13.03
N LEU A 193 -2.51 0.96 -12.85
CA LEU A 193 -2.52 0.30 -11.54
C LEU A 193 -1.23 0.51 -10.75
N ALA A 194 -0.07 0.55 -11.42
CA ALA A 194 1.25 0.76 -10.80
C ALA A 194 2.00 1.95 -11.45
N PRO A 195 1.50 3.19 -11.28
CA PRO A 195 2.12 4.37 -11.86
C PRO A 195 3.59 4.53 -11.47
N GLU A 196 4.00 4.11 -10.28
CA GLU A 196 5.36 4.18 -9.76
C GLU A 196 6.41 3.49 -10.64
N LEU A 197 6.01 2.49 -11.42
CA LEU A 197 6.90 1.77 -12.33
C LEU A 197 7.01 2.42 -13.72
N GLY A 198 6.15 3.40 -14.01
CA GLY A 198 6.16 4.12 -15.28
C GLY A 198 7.37 5.05 -15.46
N VAL A 199 7.52 5.55 -16.68
CA VAL A 199 8.43 6.69 -16.94
C VAL A 199 7.89 7.92 -16.21
N PRO A 200 8.70 8.58 -15.35
CA PRO A 200 8.22 9.71 -14.58
C PRO A 200 7.71 10.86 -15.45
N ASP A 201 6.51 11.32 -15.13
CA ASP A 201 5.93 12.52 -15.73
C ASP A 201 6.85 13.73 -15.54
N SER A 202 6.95 14.57 -16.56
CA SER A 202 7.65 15.86 -16.47
C SER A 202 6.98 16.76 -15.43
N ASP A 203 7.75 17.68 -14.85
CA ASP A 203 7.23 18.58 -13.82
C ASP A 203 5.96 19.34 -14.25
N ARG A 204 5.95 19.82 -15.50
CA ARG A 204 4.77 20.46 -16.10
C ARG A 204 3.55 19.53 -16.16
N SER A 205 3.75 18.25 -16.45
CA SER A 205 2.69 17.23 -16.47
C SER A 205 2.17 16.95 -15.05
N VAL A 206 3.08 16.79 -14.08
CA VAL A 206 2.75 16.61 -12.65
C VAL A 206 1.85 17.75 -12.17
N GLN A 207 2.29 19.01 -12.35
CA GLN A 207 1.52 20.17 -11.93
C GLN A 207 0.14 20.25 -12.61
N ALA A 208 0.06 19.96 -13.92
CA ALA A 208 -1.21 19.99 -14.64
C ALA A 208 -2.17 18.91 -14.15
N LYS A 209 -1.69 17.69 -13.92
CA LYS A 209 -2.48 16.57 -13.42
C LYS A 209 -3.00 16.82 -12.01
N LEU A 210 -2.17 17.34 -11.11
CA LEU A 210 -2.59 17.71 -9.75
C LEU A 210 -3.69 18.78 -9.77
N ARG A 211 -3.49 19.87 -10.54
CA ARG A 211 -4.51 20.93 -10.67
C ARG A 211 -5.83 20.40 -11.24
N ASN A 212 -5.77 19.53 -12.25
CA ASN A 212 -6.96 18.96 -12.87
C ASN A 212 -7.69 18.02 -11.90
N ALA A 213 -6.95 17.20 -11.14
CA ALA A 213 -7.52 16.31 -10.15
C ALA A 213 -8.22 17.08 -9.01
N ALA A 214 -7.59 18.12 -8.48
CA ALA A 214 -8.19 18.99 -7.46
C ALA A 214 -9.49 19.62 -7.96
N ARG A 215 -9.47 20.23 -9.16
CA ARG A 215 -10.67 20.82 -9.78
C ARG A 215 -11.79 19.81 -10.00
N ALA A 216 -11.45 18.59 -10.44
CA ALA A 216 -12.44 17.53 -10.64
C ALA A 216 -13.07 17.05 -9.33
N ALA A 217 -12.35 17.16 -8.21
CA ALA A 217 -12.85 16.86 -6.87
C ALA A 217 -13.61 18.02 -6.22
N GLY A 218 -13.66 19.20 -6.85
CA GLY A 218 -14.21 20.42 -6.22
C GLY A 218 -13.29 21.00 -5.14
N GLU A 219 -12.05 20.53 -5.06
CA GLU A 219 -11.05 20.99 -4.09
C GLU A 219 -10.29 22.20 -4.61
N ASP A 220 -9.79 23.02 -3.68
CA ASP A 220 -8.88 24.10 -4.02
C ASP A 220 -7.52 23.53 -4.47
N ALA A 221 -7.07 23.95 -5.65
CA ALA A 221 -5.81 23.48 -6.24
C ALA A 221 -4.57 24.14 -5.61
N THR A 222 -4.74 25.10 -4.68
CA THR A 222 -3.63 25.78 -4.03
C THR A 222 -2.89 24.81 -3.12
N GLY A 223 -1.60 24.68 -3.37
CA GLY A 223 -0.75 23.84 -2.54
C GLY A 223 -0.86 22.33 -2.79
N SER A 224 -1.66 21.86 -3.76
CA SER A 224 -1.68 20.44 -4.16
C SER A 224 -0.29 19.96 -4.59
N TYR A 225 0.47 20.83 -5.27
CA TYR A 225 1.85 20.54 -5.68
C TYR A 225 2.81 20.43 -4.47
N SER A 226 2.73 21.33 -3.50
CA SER A 226 3.55 21.21 -2.29
C SER A 226 3.12 20.03 -1.41
N ARG A 227 1.82 19.71 -1.36
CA ARG A 227 1.29 18.53 -0.66
C ARG A 227 1.84 17.24 -1.28
N PHE A 228 1.80 17.14 -2.61
CA PHE A 228 2.38 16.03 -3.36
C PHE A 228 3.83 15.78 -2.95
N HIS A 229 4.67 16.83 -2.92
CA HIS A 229 6.07 16.67 -2.51
C HIS A 229 6.25 16.27 -1.04
N ARG A 230 5.46 16.82 -0.11
CA ARG A 230 5.50 16.43 1.30
C ARG A 230 5.09 14.97 1.50
N MET A 231 4.04 14.52 0.82
CA MET A 231 3.55 13.14 0.89
C MET A 231 4.58 12.16 0.31
N LEU A 232 5.17 12.47 -0.84
CA LEU A 232 6.27 11.65 -1.39
C LEU A 232 7.47 11.59 -0.46
N PHE A 233 7.84 12.71 0.16
CA PHE A 233 8.97 12.77 1.09
C PHE A 233 8.74 11.87 2.31
N VAL A 234 7.60 12.01 2.99
CA VAL A 234 7.31 11.21 4.20
C VAL A 234 7.17 9.72 3.87
N GLY A 235 6.53 9.38 2.76
CA GLY A 235 6.42 7.99 2.31
C GLY A 235 7.80 7.37 2.00
N ARG A 236 8.69 8.15 1.37
CA ARG A 236 10.07 7.69 1.10
C ARG A 236 10.88 7.54 2.39
N LEU A 237 10.76 8.47 3.34
CA LEU A 237 11.44 8.41 4.63
C LEU A 237 11.09 7.13 5.39
N MET A 238 9.80 6.80 5.47
CA MET A 238 9.31 5.61 6.19
C MET A 238 9.66 4.28 5.51
N VAL A 239 9.97 4.30 4.21
CA VAL A 239 10.53 3.14 3.50
C VAL A 239 12.04 3.00 3.73
N LYS A 240 12.76 4.11 3.90
CA LYS A 240 14.23 4.14 4.02
C LYS A 240 14.72 3.94 5.45
N SER A 241 13.92 4.34 6.44
CA SER A 241 14.29 4.33 7.86
C SER A 241 13.07 4.00 8.71
N GLU A 242 13.23 3.09 9.66
CA GLU A 242 12.16 2.63 10.54
C GLU A 242 11.97 3.54 11.75
N GLY A 243 10.80 3.42 12.39
CA GLY A 243 10.43 4.12 13.63
C GLY A 243 9.95 5.55 13.44
N TRP A 244 9.91 6.09 12.21
CA TRP A 244 9.33 7.41 11.97
C TRP A 244 7.82 7.39 12.07
N VAL A 245 7.25 8.38 12.76
CA VAL A 245 5.80 8.55 12.97
C VAL A 245 5.39 9.96 12.53
N LEU A 246 4.35 10.05 11.70
CA LEU A 246 3.78 11.30 11.20
C LEU A 246 2.76 11.86 12.20
N LYS A 247 2.94 13.12 12.60
CA LYS A 247 2.03 13.85 13.50
C LYS A 247 1.53 15.15 12.87
N GLY A 248 0.85 15.99 13.65
CA GLY A 248 0.52 17.36 13.27
C GLY A 248 -0.51 17.43 12.13
N GLY A 249 -0.50 18.51 11.35
CA GLY A 249 -1.51 18.73 10.31
C GLY A 249 -1.43 17.70 9.17
N MET A 250 -0.21 17.27 8.80
CA MET A 250 -0.01 16.27 7.75
C MET A 250 -0.53 14.88 8.14
N ASN A 251 -0.54 14.52 9.43
CA ASN A 251 -1.19 13.28 9.91
C ASN A 251 -2.69 13.28 9.56
N LEU A 252 -3.39 14.39 9.79
CA LEU A 252 -4.82 14.52 9.48
C LEU A 252 -5.10 14.55 7.97
N VAL A 253 -4.25 15.23 7.20
CA VAL A 253 -4.36 15.25 5.73
C VAL A 253 -4.15 13.86 5.14
N ALA A 254 -3.15 13.12 5.62
CA ALA A 254 -2.84 11.78 5.14
C ALA A 254 -3.88 10.73 5.57
N ARG A 255 -4.63 10.98 6.65
CA ARG A 255 -5.81 10.21 7.06
C ARG A 255 -7.10 10.62 6.35
N SER A 256 -7.06 11.59 5.43
CA SER A 256 -8.25 12.18 4.78
C SER A 256 -9.26 12.80 5.75
N ILE A 257 -8.83 13.17 6.96
CA ILE A 257 -9.67 13.85 7.98
C ILE A 257 -9.72 15.36 7.71
N SER A 258 -8.66 15.94 7.15
CA SER A 258 -8.58 17.38 6.87
C SER A 258 -8.13 17.67 5.44
N SER A 259 -8.83 18.56 4.76
CA SER A 259 -8.43 19.11 3.45
C SER A 259 -7.58 20.38 3.57
N ARG A 260 -7.39 20.90 4.79
CA ARG A 260 -6.69 22.15 5.06
C ARG A 260 -5.26 22.15 4.55
N LEU A 261 -4.84 23.28 3.97
CA LEU A 261 -3.45 23.46 3.60
C LEU A 261 -2.55 23.50 4.85
N THR A 262 -1.61 22.57 4.92
CA THR A 262 -0.51 22.58 5.88
C THR A 262 0.81 22.87 5.16
N ARG A 263 1.72 23.55 5.86
CA ARG A 263 2.99 24.02 5.30
C ARG A 263 4.13 23.06 5.59
N ASP A 264 4.10 22.45 6.76
CA ASP A 264 5.22 21.73 7.34
C ASP A 264 4.87 20.25 7.54
N ILE A 265 5.92 19.43 7.67
CA ILE A 265 5.82 18.03 8.10
C ILE A 265 6.24 17.96 9.57
N ASP A 266 5.38 17.44 10.42
CA ASP A 266 5.72 17.17 11.82
C ASP A 266 5.96 15.66 11.99
N VAL A 267 7.13 15.28 12.51
CA VAL A 267 7.47 13.87 12.77
C VAL A 267 8.20 13.70 14.10
N PHE A 268 8.24 12.47 14.58
CA PHE A 268 9.20 12.04 15.60
C PHE A 268 9.66 10.61 15.28
N ARG A 269 10.68 10.15 15.99
CA ARG A 269 11.17 8.78 15.87
C ARG A 269 10.92 8.03 17.17
N GLU A 270 10.21 6.91 17.06
CA GLU A 270 9.94 6.01 18.17
C GLU A 270 11.23 5.54 18.85
N GLY A 271 11.21 5.49 20.18
CA GLY A 271 12.38 5.14 21.01
C GLY A 271 13.49 6.20 21.07
N SER A 272 13.39 7.31 20.32
CA SER A 272 14.38 8.38 20.35
C SER A 272 14.01 9.47 21.35
N THR A 273 14.98 9.91 22.14
CA THR A 273 14.82 11.02 23.09
C THR A 273 15.37 12.35 22.58
N SER A 274 16.12 12.35 21.48
CA SER A 274 16.78 13.55 20.96
C SER A 274 16.19 13.97 19.61
N ALA A 275 15.50 15.11 19.60
CA ALA A 275 15.01 15.74 18.38
C ALA A 275 16.15 16.03 17.40
N PHE A 276 17.25 16.61 17.90
CA PHE A 276 18.42 16.98 17.10
C PHE A 276 19.09 15.75 16.46
N ALA A 277 19.33 14.68 17.23
CA ALA A 277 19.96 13.48 16.70
C ALA A 277 19.08 12.81 15.62
N SER A 278 17.76 12.78 15.85
CA SER A 278 16.78 12.26 14.90
C SER A 278 16.73 13.11 13.63
N ALA A 279 16.70 14.44 13.75
CA ALA A 279 16.71 15.37 12.61
C ALA A 279 17.99 15.23 11.77
N ARG A 280 19.15 15.07 12.41
CA ARG A 280 20.41 14.80 11.70
C ARG A 280 20.38 13.47 10.97
N ASP A 281 19.80 12.43 11.55
CA ASP A 281 19.65 11.12 10.90
C ASP A 281 18.69 11.20 9.70
N LEU A 282 17.58 11.91 9.84
CA LEU A 282 16.64 12.21 8.75
C LEU A 282 17.38 12.92 7.60
N ALA A 283 18.12 13.99 7.91
CA ALA A 283 18.89 14.73 6.91
C ALA A 283 19.92 13.85 6.20
N ARG A 284 20.66 13.00 6.93
CA ARG A 284 21.60 12.04 6.33
C ARG A 284 20.91 11.02 5.43
N THR A 285 19.72 10.56 5.82
CA THR A 285 18.96 9.55 5.08
C THR A 285 18.34 10.10 3.82
N MET A 286 17.85 11.34 3.86
CA MET A 286 16.99 11.91 2.80
C MET A 286 17.68 12.96 1.93
N ASN A 287 18.82 13.53 2.35
CA ASN A 287 19.52 14.52 1.54
C ASN A 287 20.10 13.90 0.27
N GLY A 288 19.71 14.43 -0.89
CA GLY A 288 20.08 13.94 -2.21
C GLY A 288 19.17 12.82 -2.74
N GLU A 289 18.11 12.43 -2.00
CA GLU A 289 17.22 11.37 -2.47
C GLU A 289 16.48 11.74 -3.75
N VAL A 290 16.37 10.75 -4.63
CA VAL A 290 15.74 10.91 -5.95
C VAL A 290 14.40 10.18 -5.95
N ILE A 291 13.33 10.92 -6.21
CA ILE A 291 11.98 10.37 -6.39
C ILE A 291 11.46 10.84 -7.74
N GLY A 292 11.35 9.92 -8.70
CA GLY A 292 11.02 10.24 -10.08
C GLY A 292 12.03 11.22 -10.68
N ASN A 293 11.56 12.39 -11.10
CA ASN A 293 12.40 13.45 -11.67
C ASN A 293 12.93 14.47 -10.63
N TYR A 294 12.61 14.29 -9.36
CA TYR A 294 12.90 15.26 -8.31
C TYR A 294 14.04 14.79 -7.40
N ILE A 295 14.91 15.73 -7.04
CA ILE A 295 15.98 15.55 -6.05
C ILE A 295 15.60 16.34 -4.80
N TYR A 296 15.62 15.69 -3.64
CA TYR A 296 15.29 16.28 -2.36
C TYR A 296 16.56 16.63 -1.60
N GLU A 297 16.78 17.92 -1.35
CA GLU A 297 17.90 18.41 -0.57
C GLU A 297 17.44 18.77 0.82
N VAL A 298 18.09 18.22 1.84
CA VAL A 298 17.74 18.47 3.23
C VAL A 298 18.85 19.27 3.88
N SER A 299 18.48 20.39 4.48
CA SER A 299 19.36 21.30 5.19
C SER A 299 18.93 21.41 6.65
N GLY A 300 19.93 21.59 7.52
CA GLY A 300 19.75 21.55 8.97
C GLY A 300 19.91 20.15 9.58
N PRO A 301 19.72 20.02 10.91
CA PRO A 301 19.50 21.15 11.82
C PRO A 301 20.76 22.01 11.91
N SER A 302 20.64 23.33 12.08
CA SER A 302 21.81 24.23 12.14
C SER A 302 22.71 23.87 13.33
N GLU A 303 24.03 23.91 13.13
CA GLU A 303 25.01 23.78 14.21
C GLU A 303 24.76 24.89 15.25
N GLY A 304 24.40 24.50 16.48
CA GLY A 304 24.00 25.41 17.56
C GLY A 304 22.54 25.31 17.99
N ALA A 305 21.69 24.53 17.30
CA ALA A 305 20.44 24.08 17.90
C ALA A 305 20.77 23.28 19.17
N ALA A 306 20.29 23.74 20.33
CA ALA A 306 20.75 23.22 21.60
C ALA A 306 20.40 21.73 21.73
N GLU A 307 21.40 20.91 22.05
CA GLU A 307 21.19 19.51 22.41
C GLU A 307 20.34 19.47 23.69
N GLY A 308 19.10 18.98 23.58
CA GLY A 308 18.09 19.04 24.65
C GLY A 308 16.84 19.85 24.32
N GLU A 309 16.82 20.61 23.21
CA GLU A 309 15.59 21.24 22.73
C GLU A 309 14.54 20.17 22.34
N PRO A 310 13.25 20.38 22.67
CA PRO A 310 12.19 19.40 22.42
C PRO A 310 11.87 19.25 20.92
N THR A 311 12.34 20.18 20.09
CA THR A 311 12.11 20.20 18.65
C THR A 311 13.36 20.64 17.88
N ALA A 312 13.60 20.03 16.72
CA ALA A 312 14.64 20.43 15.78
C ALA A 312 14.02 20.57 14.37
N SER A 313 14.31 21.70 13.71
CA SER A 313 13.73 22.01 12.40
C SER A 313 14.73 21.79 11.26
N LEU A 314 14.20 21.34 10.12
CA LEU A 314 14.91 21.15 8.85
C LEU A 314 14.20 21.93 7.75
N THR A 315 14.95 22.28 6.71
CA THR A 315 14.38 22.82 5.47
C THR A 315 14.69 21.88 4.32
N VAL A 316 13.66 21.54 3.56
CA VAL A 316 13.77 20.71 2.35
C VAL A 316 13.61 21.58 1.12
N GLY A 317 14.59 21.52 0.22
CA GLY A 317 14.49 22.04 -1.14
C GLY A 317 14.26 20.92 -2.13
N VAL A 318 13.27 21.06 -3.01
CA VAL A 318 13.00 20.10 -4.08
C VAL A 318 13.54 20.66 -5.39
N ARG A 319 14.45 19.94 -6.05
CA ARG A 319 15.03 20.34 -7.34
C ARG A 319 14.50 19.49 -8.50
N VAL A 320 14.27 20.13 -9.65
CA VAL A 320 13.97 19.48 -10.93
C VAL A 320 14.60 20.27 -12.07
N GLY A 321 15.32 19.60 -12.99
CA GLY A 321 15.96 20.29 -14.13
C GLY A 321 16.89 21.45 -13.74
N GLY A 322 17.54 21.37 -12.57
CA GLY A 322 18.41 22.43 -12.04
C GLY A 322 17.68 23.62 -11.38
N GLN A 323 16.34 23.61 -11.34
CA GLN A 323 15.53 24.65 -10.70
C GLN A 323 14.92 24.15 -9.39
N THR A 324 14.65 25.08 -8.47
CA THR A 324 13.88 24.78 -7.25
C THR A 324 12.39 24.71 -7.59
N ALA A 325 11.82 23.52 -7.48
CA ALA A 325 10.39 23.25 -7.66
C ALA A 325 9.56 23.79 -6.50
N THR A 326 9.94 23.44 -5.27
CA THR A 326 9.26 23.89 -4.04
C THR A 326 10.17 23.73 -2.83
N THR A 327 9.78 24.31 -1.70
CA THR A 327 10.45 24.15 -0.40
C THR A 327 9.42 23.92 0.69
N PHE A 328 9.81 23.22 1.77
CA PHE A 328 8.97 23.05 2.95
C PHE A 328 9.81 22.76 4.21
N GLY A 329 9.24 23.06 5.38
CA GLY A 329 9.85 22.76 6.68
C GLY A 329 9.52 21.35 7.16
N ILE A 330 10.41 20.79 7.99
CA ILE A 330 10.15 19.61 8.79
C ILE A 330 10.48 19.94 10.24
N ASP A 331 9.54 19.69 11.14
CA ASP A 331 9.77 19.77 12.58
C ASP A 331 9.86 18.35 13.14
N VAL A 332 11.02 18.04 13.73
CA VAL A 332 11.29 16.77 14.37
C VAL A 332 11.19 16.96 15.88
N SER A 333 10.33 16.18 16.53
CA SER A 333 10.19 16.23 17.99
C SER A 333 11.07 15.20 18.68
N ALA A 334 11.37 15.48 19.95
CA ALA A 334 12.05 14.58 20.87
C ALA A 334 11.11 13.43 21.30
N SER A 335 11.37 12.81 22.46
CA SER A 335 10.53 11.73 22.99
C SER A 335 9.06 12.15 23.07
N VAL A 336 8.18 11.28 22.60
CA VAL A 336 6.73 11.45 22.69
C VAL A 336 6.15 10.25 23.43
N VAL A 337 5.37 10.50 24.48
CA VAL A 337 4.62 9.46 25.18
C VAL A 337 3.32 9.23 24.42
N MET A 338 3.12 8.01 23.93
CA MET A 338 1.93 7.63 23.16
C MET A 338 0.94 6.86 24.03
N ALA A 339 -0.34 7.14 23.86
CA ALA A 339 -1.43 6.41 24.53
C ALA A 339 -1.73 5.07 23.84
N GLU A 340 -1.28 4.90 22.59
CA GLU A 340 -1.36 3.68 21.81
C GLU A 340 -0.18 3.59 20.83
N GLU A 341 0.10 2.38 20.35
CA GLU A 341 1.08 2.16 19.27
C GLU A 341 0.69 2.92 17.99
N PRO A 342 1.66 3.44 17.22
CA PRO A 342 1.38 4.09 15.95
C PRO A 342 0.60 3.18 14.99
N LEU A 343 -0.47 3.71 14.39
CA LEU A 343 -1.20 2.99 13.36
C LEU A 343 -0.37 2.97 12.07
N ARG A 344 0.08 1.79 11.65
CA ARG A 344 0.68 1.60 10.33
C ARG A 344 -0.39 1.27 9.30
N ALA A 345 -0.55 2.11 8.29
CA ALA A 345 -1.54 1.87 7.24
C ALA A 345 -1.07 2.37 5.86
N THR A 346 -1.58 1.71 4.81
CA THR A 346 -1.42 2.17 3.43
C THR A 346 -2.59 3.06 3.08
N VAL A 347 -2.29 4.31 2.70
CA VAL A 347 -3.28 5.35 2.37
C VAL A 347 -3.02 5.89 0.97
N ASP A 348 -4.02 6.54 0.38
CA ASP A 348 -3.81 7.34 -0.83
C ASP A 348 -2.81 8.47 -0.58
N ARG A 349 -2.10 8.91 -1.62
CA ARG A 349 -1.13 10.03 -1.55
C ARG A 349 -1.77 11.38 -1.16
N GLY A 350 -3.09 11.45 -0.96
CA GLY A 350 -3.81 12.67 -0.59
C GLY A 350 -4.19 13.54 -1.80
N ASP A 351 -4.18 12.95 -3.00
CA ASP A 351 -4.71 13.51 -4.24
C ASP A 351 -5.22 12.37 -5.15
N ARG A 352 -6.12 12.68 -6.09
CA ARG A 352 -6.68 11.70 -7.05
C ARG A 352 -5.95 11.69 -8.40
N ALA A 353 -4.76 12.29 -8.50
CA ALA A 353 -4.06 12.42 -9.77
C ALA A 353 -3.28 11.15 -10.12
N HIS A 354 -3.52 10.64 -11.32
CA HIS A 354 -2.74 9.55 -11.89
C HIS A 354 -1.45 10.07 -12.56
N ILE A 355 -0.34 10.00 -11.83
CA ILE A 355 0.95 10.58 -12.21
C ILE A 355 2.00 9.47 -12.33
N LEU A 356 2.51 9.25 -13.54
CA LEU A 356 3.47 8.20 -13.83
C LEU A 356 4.83 8.51 -13.18
N GLY A 357 5.51 7.46 -12.73
CA GLY A 357 6.77 7.48 -11.98
C GLY A 357 6.63 7.82 -10.49
N TYR A 358 5.40 7.96 -9.99
CA TYR A 358 5.14 8.27 -8.58
C TYR A 358 4.04 7.36 -8.02
N PRO A 359 4.20 6.86 -6.78
CA PRO A 359 3.20 5.98 -6.18
C PRO A 359 1.89 6.71 -5.92
N SER A 360 0.76 6.05 -6.14
CA SER A 360 -0.58 6.58 -5.81
C SER A 360 -0.98 6.35 -4.35
N SER A 361 -0.35 5.37 -3.68
CA SER A 361 -0.55 5.07 -2.27
C SER A 361 0.78 5.00 -1.51
N LEU A 362 0.73 5.26 -0.21
CA LEU A 362 1.89 5.36 0.68
C LEU A 362 1.61 4.58 1.96
N THR A 363 2.57 3.78 2.41
CA THR A 363 2.50 3.16 3.74
C THR A 363 3.13 4.10 4.75
N LEU A 364 2.33 4.56 5.71
CA LEU A 364 2.73 5.52 6.73
C LEU A 364 2.47 4.98 8.14
N ASN A 365 3.23 5.48 9.11
CA ASN A 365 2.95 5.30 10.54
C ASN A 365 2.32 6.59 11.07
N PHE A 366 1.14 6.48 11.63
CA PHE A 366 0.36 7.62 12.06
C PHE A 366 0.37 7.76 13.58
N TYR A 367 0.59 8.99 14.04
CA TYR A 367 0.43 9.34 15.43
C TYR A 367 -1.03 9.09 15.87
N PRO A 368 -1.27 8.49 17.06
CA PRO A 368 -2.62 8.20 17.55
C PRO A 368 -3.49 9.45 17.62
N LEU A 369 -4.79 9.29 17.35
CA LEU A 369 -5.72 10.43 17.32
C LEU A 369 -5.93 11.01 18.72
N GLU A 370 -5.91 10.17 19.75
CA GLU A 370 -5.98 10.55 21.17
C GLU A 370 -4.84 11.53 21.51
N ASN A 371 -3.61 11.15 21.16
CA ASN A 371 -2.46 12.00 21.39
C ASN A 371 -2.51 13.29 20.56
N GLN A 372 -2.97 13.21 19.30
CA GLN A 372 -3.14 14.36 18.43
C GLN A 372 -4.16 15.35 19.01
N VAL A 373 -5.29 14.88 19.54
CA VAL A 373 -6.30 15.70 20.21
C VAL A 373 -5.72 16.29 21.49
N ALA A 374 -5.03 15.50 22.30
CA ALA A 374 -4.39 15.97 23.53
C ALA A 374 -3.36 17.09 23.26
N ASP A 375 -2.48 16.91 22.27
CA ASP A 375 -1.48 17.91 21.86
C ASP A 375 -2.12 19.23 21.46
N LYS A 376 -3.24 19.16 20.71
CA LYS A 376 -4.00 20.32 20.22
C LYS A 376 -4.74 21.05 21.35
N ILE A 377 -5.45 20.32 22.20
CA ILE A 377 -6.13 20.88 23.38
C ILE A 377 -5.10 21.54 24.30
N ALA A 378 -4.00 20.85 24.61
CA ALA A 378 -2.91 21.42 25.41
C ALA A 378 -2.35 22.70 24.77
N ALA A 379 -2.11 22.70 23.46
CA ALA A 379 -1.62 23.87 22.74
C ALA A 379 -2.62 25.03 22.70
N MET A 380 -3.93 24.79 22.78
CA MET A 380 -4.95 25.83 22.89
C MET A 380 -4.91 26.55 24.24
N TYR A 381 -4.64 25.82 25.33
CA TYR A 381 -4.65 26.38 26.69
C TYR A 381 -3.26 26.77 27.22
N GLU A 382 -2.18 26.35 26.56
CA GLU A 382 -0.82 26.76 26.91
C GLU A 382 -0.63 28.28 26.73
N LYS A 383 -0.22 28.95 27.80
CA LYS A 383 0.14 30.37 27.78
C LYS A 383 1.64 30.52 27.57
N ARG A 384 2.04 31.32 26.58
CA ARG A 384 3.45 31.62 26.30
C ARG A 384 3.77 33.05 26.70
N SER A 385 4.68 33.20 27.65
CA SER A 385 5.04 34.50 28.23
C SER A 385 3.82 35.31 28.70
N GLY A 386 2.86 34.61 29.32
CA GLY A 386 1.60 35.18 29.83
C GLY A 386 0.54 35.50 28.77
N ARG A 387 0.80 35.25 27.48
CA ARG A 387 -0.16 35.47 26.39
C ARG A 387 -0.91 34.20 26.04
N SER A 388 -2.19 34.37 25.73
CA SER A 388 -3.07 33.31 25.26
C SER A 388 -2.65 32.76 23.90
N SER A 389 -2.99 31.50 23.67
CA SER A 389 -2.58 30.77 22.48
C SER A 389 -3.20 31.34 21.19
N THR A 390 -2.42 31.37 20.12
CA THR A 390 -2.89 31.73 18.75
C THR A 390 -3.17 30.50 17.89
N ARG A 391 -3.33 29.33 18.53
CA ARG A 391 -3.58 28.03 17.91
C ARG A 391 -5.04 27.87 17.47
N TYR A 392 -5.59 28.85 16.76
CA TYR A 392 -6.99 28.85 16.32
C TYR A 392 -7.36 27.60 15.52
N ARG A 393 -6.49 27.19 14.60
CA ARG A 393 -6.73 26.01 13.74
C ARG A 393 -6.73 24.69 14.51
N ASP A 394 -6.23 24.65 15.74
CA ASP A 394 -6.23 23.42 16.54
C ASP A 394 -7.65 23.04 16.99
N LEU A 395 -8.53 24.01 17.29
CA LEU A 395 -9.94 23.71 17.58
C LEU A 395 -10.67 23.16 16.35
N TYR A 396 -10.38 23.69 15.16
CA TYR A 396 -10.93 23.17 13.90
C TYR A 396 -10.50 21.73 13.66
N ASP A 397 -9.20 21.46 13.80
CA ASP A 397 -8.65 20.11 13.64
C ASP A 397 -9.21 19.14 14.71
N VAL A 398 -9.41 19.59 15.95
CA VAL A 398 -10.07 18.79 17.02
C VAL A 398 -11.52 18.48 16.66
N ALA A 399 -12.27 19.45 16.15
CA ALA A 399 -13.65 19.25 15.72
C ALA A 399 -13.76 18.26 14.55
N LEU A 400 -12.84 18.30 13.59
CA LEU A 400 -12.77 17.30 12.50
C LEU A 400 -12.45 15.89 13.03
N ILE A 401 -11.54 15.77 13.99
CA ILE A 401 -11.27 14.47 14.63
C ILE A 401 -12.50 13.97 15.38
N ALA A 402 -13.25 14.85 16.05
CA ALA A 402 -14.49 14.50 16.76
C ALA A 402 -15.53 13.84 15.83
N GLU A 403 -15.61 14.27 14.56
CA GLU A 403 -16.55 13.71 13.58
C GLU A 403 -16.22 12.28 13.15
N THR A 404 -14.98 11.82 13.34
CA THR A 404 -14.59 10.44 13.01
C THR A 404 -15.24 9.41 13.94
N GLY A 405 -15.48 9.79 15.20
CA GLY A 405 -15.94 8.86 16.24
C GLY A 405 -14.92 7.79 16.65
N GLU A 406 -13.66 7.92 16.23
CA GLU A 406 -12.61 6.89 16.40
C GLU A 406 -11.74 7.07 17.67
N VAL A 407 -11.99 8.10 18.48
CA VAL A 407 -11.14 8.44 19.63
C VAL A 407 -11.63 7.77 20.90
N ASP A 408 -10.76 7.03 21.57
CA ASP A 408 -11.05 6.47 22.89
C ASP A 408 -10.89 7.52 23.99
N VAL A 409 -11.95 7.72 24.78
CA VAL A 409 -12.02 8.75 25.83
C VAL A 409 -11.04 8.50 26.98
N ASP A 410 -10.81 7.24 27.35
CA ASP A 410 -9.91 6.90 28.47
C ASP A 410 -8.44 7.07 28.07
N ARG A 411 -8.09 6.66 26.85
CA ARG A 411 -6.76 6.90 26.29
C ARG A 411 -6.49 8.39 26.04
N LEU A 412 -7.50 9.13 25.56
CA LEU A 412 -7.41 10.59 25.47
C LEU A 412 -7.17 11.24 26.85
N ALA A 413 -7.85 10.77 27.90
CA ALA A 413 -7.64 11.27 29.26
C ALA A 413 -6.20 11.03 29.75
N GLN A 414 -5.63 9.85 29.46
CA GLN A 414 -4.22 9.55 29.77
C GLN A 414 -3.26 10.45 28.98
N ALA A 415 -3.51 10.63 27.67
CA ALA A 415 -2.71 11.52 26.83
C ALA A 415 -2.75 12.98 27.32
N LEU A 416 -3.92 13.47 27.73
CA LEU A 416 -4.08 14.81 28.31
C LEU A 416 -3.33 14.96 29.64
N ALA A 417 -3.39 13.96 30.52
CA ALA A 417 -2.64 13.96 31.77
C ALA A 417 -1.12 14.03 31.50
N ALA A 418 -0.62 13.24 30.55
CA ALA A 418 0.78 13.29 30.13
C ALA A 418 1.18 14.67 29.59
N GLN A 419 0.30 15.37 28.85
CA GLN A 419 0.58 16.74 28.40
C GLN A 419 0.72 17.75 29.54
N VAL A 420 -0.07 17.59 30.61
CA VAL A 420 0.03 18.44 31.82
C VAL A 420 1.38 18.22 32.51
N GLU A 421 1.83 16.97 32.63
CA GLU A 421 3.15 16.65 33.20
C GLU A 421 4.30 17.20 32.35
N LEU A 422 4.18 17.12 31.02
CA LEU A 422 5.23 17.57 30.09
C LEU A 422 5.33 19.09 29.95
N ARG A 423 4.21 19.82 30.11
CA ARG A 423 4.16 21.26 29.86
C ARG A 423 4.07 22.03 31.18
N SER A 424 5.21 22.55 31.63
CA SER A 424 5.32 23.36 32.84
C SER A 424 4.32 24.53 32.84
N GLY A 425 3.44 24.56 33.84
CA GLY A 425 2.44 25.63 34.00
C GLY A 425 1.19 25.50 33.12
N LEU A 426 0.99 24.37 32.43
CA LEU A 426 -0.26 24.09 31.74
C LEU A 426 -1.37 23.76 32.76
N GLU A 427 -2.45 24.54 32.71
CA GLU A 427 -3.68 24.25 33.44
C GLU A 427 -4.80 23.96 32.42
N LEU A 428 -5.29 22.73 32.42
CA LEU A 428 -6.43 22.35 31.58
C LEU A 428 -7.75 22.72 32.26
N PRO A 429 -8.74 23.26 31.52
CA PRO A 429 -10.06 23.54 32.08
C PRO A 429 -10.85 22.25 32.36
N THR A 430 -11.95 22.35 33.12
CA THR A 430 -12.84 21.20 33.38
C THR A 430 -13.72 20.83 32.19
N ALA A 431 -13.85 21.74 31.22
CA ALA A 431 -14.53 21.54 29.95
C ALA A 431 -13.81 22.34 28.88
N ILE A 432 -13.90 21.91 27.62
CA ILE A 432 -13.32 22.66 26.50
C ILE A 432 -14.10 23.97 26.35
N ILE A 433 -13.52 25.08 26.76
CA ILE A 433 -14.12 26.43 26.71
C ILE A 433 -13.24 27.38 25.90
N GLU A 434 -13.73 28.58 25.64
CA GLU A 434 -12.92 29.63 25.00
C GLU A 434 -11.62 29.88 25.82
N PRO A 435 -10.42 29.79 25.21
CA PRO A 435 -9.17 29.96 25.95
C PRO A 435 -8.95 31.35 26.55
N ASP A 436 -9.47 32.39 25.90
CA ASP A 436 -9.40 33.78 26.35
C ASP A 436 -10.48 34.62 25.66
N THR A 437 -10.78 35.80 26.19
CA THR A 437 -11.83 36.68 25.67
C THR A 437 -11.51 37.11 24.22
N GLY A 438 -12.45 36.90 23.30
CA GLY A 438 -12.32 37.30 21.88
C GLY A 438 -11.49 36.32 21.05
N TRP A 439 -11.15 35.16 21.60
CA TRP A 439 -10.47 34.09 20.90
C TRP A 439 -11.37 33.48 19.83
N GLY A 440 -12.66 33.28 20.12
CA GLY A 440 -13.65 32.72 19.20
C GLY A 440 -13.90 33.60 17.97
N GLU A 441 -14.02 34.92 18.16
CA GLU A 441 -14.15 35.84 17.02
C GLU A 441 -12.89 35.84 16.13
N THR A 442 -11.71 35.67 16.74
CA THR A 442 -10.47 35.58 15.99
C THR A 442 -10.34 34.24 15.27
N PHE A 443 -10.83 33.16 15.88
CA PHE A 443 -10.96 31.86 15.23
C PHE A 443 -11.76 31.97 13.94
N ASP A 444 -12.96 32.54 13.98
CA ASP A 444 -13.83 32.68 12.80
C ASP A 444 -13.12 33.42 11.66
N ARG A 445 -12.49 34.56 11.97
CA ARG A 445 -11.72 35.36 10.99
C ARG A 445 -10.51 34.61 10.42
N VAL A 446 -9.86 33.76 11.22
CA VAL A 446 -8.71 32.96 10.77
C VAL A 446 -9.18 31.82 9.88
N LEU A 447 -10.27 31.14 10.22
CA LEU A 447 -10.79 30.01 9.47
C LEU A 447 -11.43 30.43 8.15
N GLU A 448 -12.08 31.60 8.09
CA GLU A 448 -12.57 32.20 6.83
C GLU A 448 -11.47 32.32 5.75
N ARG A 449 -10.22 32.57 6.17
CA ARG A 449 -9.07 32.75 5.27
C ARG A 449 -8.19 31.51 5.15
N THR A 450 -8.57 30.42 5.81
CA THR A 450 -7.78 29.20 5.85
C THR A 450 -8.14 28.33 4.66
N VAL A 451 -7.22 28.21 3.71
CA VAL A 451 -7.42 27.38 2.50
C VAL A 451 -7.67 25.92 2.88
N GLY A 452 -8.76 25.37 2.36
CA GLY A 452 -9.22 24.00 2.65
C GLY A 452 -9.88 23.83 4.02
N ALA A 453 -10.24 24.91 4.71
CA ALA A 453 -11.17 24.82 5.83
C ALA A 453 -12.62 24.89 5.32
N GLU A 454 -13.47 23.99 5.78
CA GLU A 454 -14.83 23.84 5.28
C GLU A 454 -15.87 23.98 6.40
N PRO A 455 -17.02 24.62 6.15
CA PRO A 455 -18.15 24.60 7.07
C PRO A 455 -18.61 23.17 7.36
N PRO A 456 -19.23 22.90 8.53
CA PRO A 456 -19.68 23.90 9.50
C PRO A 456 -18.64 24.24 10.58
N ASN A 457 -17.53 23.50 10.66
CA ASN A 457 -16.50 23.68 11.71
C ASN A 457 -15.65 24.95 11.56
N THR A 458 -15.85 25.73 10.51
CA THR A 458 -15.26 27.08 10.39
C THR A 458 -15.88 28.10 11.34
N SER A 459 -17.00 27.76 12.01
CA SER A 459 -17.59 28.54 13.10
C SER A 459 -17.07 28.05 14.46
N PHE A 460 -16.61 28.98 15.30
CA PHE A 460 -16.12 28.72 16.64
C PHE A 460 -17.16 27.98 17.49
N GLU A 461 -18.41 28.46 17.48
CA GLU A 461 -19.50 27.87 18.26
C GLU A 461 -19.73 26.41 17.87
N VAL A 462 -19.75 26.10 16.58
CA VAL A 462 -19.93 24.75 16.07
C VAL A 462 -18.76 23.85 16.43
N ALA A 463 -17.53 24.31 16.17
CA ALA A 463 -16.32 23.54 16.44
C ALA A 463 -16.16 23.26 17.95
N LEU A 464 -16.42 24.27 18.79
CA LEU A 464 -16.41 24.15 20.24
C LEU A 464 -17.46 23.14 20.71
N ALA A 465 -18.71 23.24 20.25
CA ALA A 465 -19.77 22.33 20.62
C ALA A 465 -19.46 20.88 20.20
N SER A 466 -18.86 20.69 19.01
CA SER A 466 -18.40 19.38 18.54
C SER A 466 -17.33 18.79 19.47
N ALA A 467 -16.28 19.57 19.74
CA ALA A 467 -15.18 19.16 20.61
C ALA A 467 -15.66 18.87 22.05
N GLN A 468 -16.52 19.73 22.62
CA GLN A 468 -17.09 19.55 23.96
C GLN A 468 -17.88 18.25 24.07
N ARG A 469 -18.77 17.97 23.11
CA ARG A 469 -19.59 16.75 23.12
C ARG A 469 -18.74 15.49 23.04
N ALA A 470 -17.73 15.50 22.17
CA ALA A 470 -16.88 14.33 21.95
C ALA A 470 -15.87 14.10 23.09
N PHE A 471 -15.24 15.17 23.58
CA PHE A 471 -14.02 15.06 24.39
C PHE A 471 -14.12 15.68 25.79
N GLY A 472 -15.25 16.34 26.14
CA GLY A 472 -15.41 16.99 27.44
C GLY A 472 -15.24 16.03 28.63
N SER A 473 -15.69 14.78 28.49
CA SER A 473 -15.54 13.76 29.54
C SER A 473 -14.07 13.33 29.74
N ALA A 474 -13.24 13.40 28.70
CA ALA A 474 -11.81 13.07 28.79
C ALA A 474 -11.04 14.10 29.64
N LEU A 475 -11.37 15.40 29.54
CA LEU A 475 -10.74 16.44 30.37
C LEU A 475 -11.06 16.24 31.86
N ALA A 476 -12.31 15.92 32.19
CA ALA A 476 -12.70 15.62 33.56
C ALA A 476 -11.94 14.41 34.13
N LYS A 477 -11.78 13.35 33.33
CA LYS A 477 -11.00 12.16 33.71
C LYS A 477 -9.50 12.45 33.86
N ALA A 478 -8.91 13.23 32.94
CA ALA A 478 -7.49 13.58 32.97
C ALA A 478 -7.10 14.31 34.27
N ARG A 479 -7.95 15.23 34.73
CA ARG A 479 -7.74 15.92 36.00
C ARG A 479 -7.76 14.97 37.20
N ALA A 480 -8.70 14.03 37.22
CA ALA A 480 -8.77 13.03 38.29
C ALA A 480 -7.57 12.07 38.29
N LEU A 481 -6.88 11.90 37.16
CA LEU A 481 -5.60 11.18 37.09
C LEU A 481 -4.46 12.03 37.65
N ALA A 482 -4.38 13.32 37.26
CA ALA A 482 -3.35 14.24 37.73
C ALA A 482 -3.41 14.54 39.24
N GLU A 483 -4.59 14.45 39.87
CA GLU A 483 -4.75 14.61 41.33
C GLU A 483 -4.30 13.36 42.13
N LYS A 484 -4.01 12.23 41.46
CA LYS A 484 -3.60 10.96 42.09
C LYS A 484 -2.12 10.63 41.90
N SER A 485 -1.45 11.26 40.93
CA SER A 485 0.00 11.21 40.69
C SER A 485 0.73 12.17 41.63
#